data_AF-A0A0R1VZ53-F1
#
_entry.id   AF-A0A0R1VZ53-F1
#
_cell.length_a   1.000
_cell.length_b   1.000
_cell.length_c   1.000
_cell.angle_alpha   90.00
_cell.angle_beta   90.00
_cell.angle_gamma   90.00
#
_symmetry.space_group_name_H-M   'P 1'
#
loop_
_entity.id
_entity.type
_entity.pdbx_description
1 polymer ?
#
loop_
_entity_poly.entity_id
_entity_poly.type
_entity_poly.pdbx_seq_one_letter_code
_entity_poly.pdbx_strand_id
1 'polypeptide(L)' 'MAEEVETPQNSEFSVGEKISVRKSQEVPLSFKGTITKLYENSALVSIDTFEDKYDEVAADLQNKTVVGFKHIRPVKKD' A
#
# COMPACT_ATOMS: atom_id res chain seq x y z
N MET A 1 -26.94 -11.70 5.75
CA MET A 1 -25.60 -11.88 6.32
C MET A 1 -24.65 -11.15 5.41
N ALA A 2 -24.38 -9.89 5.71
CA ALA A 2 -23.25 -9.17 5.16
C ALA A 2 -22.46 -8.76 6.39
N GLU A 3 -21.40 -9.52 6.69
CA GLU A 3 -20.37 -9.06 7.62
C GLU A 3 -19.65 -7.92 6.89
N GLU A 4 -20.13 -6.70 7.10
CA GLU A 4 -19.35 -5.50 6.84
C GLU A 4 -18.23 -5.50 7.87
N VAL A 5 -17.12 -6.14 7.49
CA VAL A 5 -15.89 -6.22 8.26
C VAL A 5 -15.47 -4.82 8.67
N GLU A 6 -15.56 -4.57 9.96
CA GLU A 6 -15.16 -3.37 10.66
C GLU A 6 -13.69 -3.09 10.31
N THR A 7 -13.46 -2.06 9.49
CA THR A 7 -12.10 -1.60 9.18
C THR A 7 -11.44 -1.12 10.46
N PRO A 8 -10.28 -1.68 10.85
CA PRO A 8 -9.56 -1.18 12.02
C PRO A 8 -9.19 0.28 11.77
N GLN A 9 -9.66 1.15 12.65
CA GLN A 9 -9.37 2.59 12.67
C GLN A 9 -7.90 2.81 13.04
N ASN A 10 -6.98 2.51 12.13
CA ASN A 10 -5.66 3.11 12.16
C ASN A 10 -5.80 4.49 11.51
N SER A 11 -6.11 5.52 12.30
CA SER A 11 -6.44 6.90 11.88
C SER A 11 -5.42 7.62 10.97
N GLU A 12 -4.33 6.96 10.60
CA GLU A 12 -3.31 7.49 9.67
C GLU A 12 -3.54 7.06 8.21
N PHE A 13 -4.38 6.06 7.94
CA PHE A 13 -4.53 5.49 6.60
C PHE A 13 -6.00 5.22 6.24
N SER A 14 -6.44 5.79 5.12
CA SER A 14 -7.80 5.59 4.57
C SER A 14 -7.78 4.85 3.22
N VAL A 15 -8.85 4.11 2.90
CA VAL A 15 -9.04 3.58 1.54
C VAL A 15 -9.21 4.77 0.58
N GLY A 16 -8.46 4.76 -0.52
CA GLY A 16 -8.37 5.88 -1.47
C GLY A 16 -7.24 6.87 -1.15
N GLU A 17 -6.52 6.70 -0.03
CA GLU A 17 -5.38 7.54 0.33
C GLU A 17 -4.16 7.20 -0.54
N LYS A 18 -3.46 8.24 -1.00
CA LYS A 18 -2.15 8.07 -1.65
C LYS A 18 -1.07 7.85 -0.61
N ILE A 19 -0.32 6.79 -0.81
CA ILE A 19 0.80 6.41 0.05
C ILE A 19 2.08 6.25 -0.76
N SER A 20 3.21 6.29 -0.06
CA SER A 20 4.51 5.99 -0.61
C SER A 20 5.16 4.91 0.23
N VAL A 21 5.53 3.81 -0.41
CA VAL A 21 6.28 2.71 0.18
C VAL A 21 7.75 2.87 -0.24
N ARG A 22 8.66 2.72 0.72
CA ARG A 22 10.10 2.72 0.43
C ARG A 22 10.65 1.31 0.53
N LYS A 23 11.68 1.02 -0.27
CA LYS A 23 12.44 -0.22 -0.14
C LYS A 23 13.00 -0.36 1.28
N SER A 24 12.72 -1.50 1.88
CA SER A 24 13.19 -1.93 3.20
C SER A 24 13.71 -3.37 3.11
N GLN A 25 14.26 -3.92 4.19
CA GLN A 25 14.66 -5.35 4.21
C GLN A 25 13.47 -6.29 3.91
N GLU A 26 12.26 -5.88 4.27
CA GLU A 26 11.03 -6.65 4.05
C GLU A 26 10.28 -6.25 2.78
N VAL A 27 10.57 -5.07 2.20
CA VAL A 27 9.92 -4.58 0.99
C VAL A 27 10.97 -4.38 -0.09
N PRO A 28 11.03 -5.26 -1.11
CA PRO A 28 12.11 -5.24 -2.09
C PRO A 28 12.06 -4.05 -3.05
N LEU A 29 10.93 -3.32 -3.10
CA LEU A 29 10.73 -2.19 -4.00
C LEU A 29 10.23 -0.91 -3.32
N SER A 30 10.56 0.22 -3.93
CA SER A 30 10.02 1.53 -3.57
C SER A 30 8.96 1.91 -4.59
N PHE A 31 7.77 2.29 -4.15
CA PHE A 31 6.71 2.71 -5.05
C PHE A 31 5.75 3.69 -4.39
N LYS A 32 4.97 4.38 -5.21
CA LYS A 32 3.81 5.18 -4.80
C LYS A 32 2.57 4.45 -5.26
N GLY A 33 1.57 4.47 -4.39
CA GLY A 33 0.37 3.72 -4.62
C GLY A 33 -0.81 4.30 -3.88
N THR A 34 -1.95 3.67 -4.07
CA THR A 34 -3.20 4.06 -3.43
C THR A 34 -3.74 2.90 -2.63
N ILE A 35 -4.17 3.15 -1.39
CA ILE A 35 -4.79 2.12 -0.56
C ILE A 35 -6.13 1.75 -1.18
N THR A 36 -6.30 0.47 -1.48
CA THR A 36 -7.55 -0.09 -2.02
C THR A 36 -8.29 -0.94 -1.00
N LYS A 37 -7.57 -1.50 -0.03
CA LYS A 37 -8.15 -2.25 1.08
C LYS A 37 -7.27 -2.12 2.31
N LEU A 38 -7.89 -1.96 3.48
CA LEU A 38 -7.20 -1.95 4.77
C LEU A 38 -7.42 -3.30 5.46
N TYR A 39 -6.35 -3.81 6.06
CA TYR A 39 -6.36 -4.97 6.94
C TYR A 39 -5.87 -4.54 8.33
N GLU A 40 -5.74 -5.49 9.25
CA GLU A 40 -5.40 -5.24 10.65
C GLU A 40 -3.99 -4.66 10.86
N ASN A 41 -2.99 -5.14 10.11
CA ASN A 41 -1.60 -4.68 10.22
C ASN A 41 -0.97 -4.31 8.87
N SER A 42 -1.77 -4.36 7.81
CA SER A 42 -1.34 -4.18 6.42
C SER A 42 -2.45 -3.55 5.58
N ALA A 43 -2.10 -3.08 4.40
CA ALA A 43 -3.04 -2.56 3.43
C ALA A 43 -2.76 -3.14 2.04
N LEU A 44 -3.81 -3.51 1.32
CA LEU A 44 -3.74 -3.73 -0.11
C LEU A 44 -3.58 -2.37 -0.78
N VAL A 45 -2.46 -2.17 -1.45
CA VAL A 45 -2.14 -0.96 -2.18
C VAL A 45 -2.02 -1.29 -3.66
N SER A 46 -2.58 -0.43 -4.50
CA SER A 46 -2.32 -0.47 -5.94
C SER A 46 -1.10 0.37 -6.25
N ILE A 47 -0.19 -0.17 -7.05
CA ILE A 47 1.07 0.46 -7.44
C ILE A 47 0.78 1.40 -8.62
N ASP A 48 0.69 2.70 -8.34
CA ASP A 48 0.46 3.74 -9.34
C ASP A 48 1.76 4.21 -10.01
N THR A 49 2.87 4.23 -9.27
CA THR A 49 4.17 4.70 -9.78
C THR A 49 5.29 3.94 -9.11
N PHE A 50 6.20 3.39 -9.89
CA PHE A 50 7.38 2.66 -9.42
C PHE A 50 8.59 3.10 -10.25
N GLU A 51 9.80 2.82 -9.76
CA GLU A 51 11.01 3.04 -10.57
C GLU A 51 11.16 1.93 -11.62
N ASP A 52 11.68 2.23 -12.81
CA ASP A 52 11.83 1.27 -13.93
C ASP A 52 12.62 0.01 -13.54
N LYS A 53 13.54 0.12 -12.58
CA LYS A 53 14.29 -1.03 -12.04
C LYS A 53 13.41 -2.05 -11.29
N TYR A 54 12.15 -1.71 -11.02
CA TYR A 54 11.16 -2.56 -10.37
C TYR A 54 10.04 -2.99 -11.32
N ASP A 55 10.17 -2.75 -12.63
CA ASP A 55 9.15 -3.07 -13.64
C ASP A 55 8.76 -4.55 -13.63
N GLU A 56 9.74 -5.45 -13.65
CA GLU A 56 9.51 -6.90 -13.58
C GLU A 56 8.74 -7.32 -12.32
N VAL A 57 9.06 -6.69 -11.18
CA VAL A 57 8.40 -6.98 -9.90
C VAL A 57 6.98 -6.41 -9.85
N ALA A 58 6.78 -5.20 -10.37
CA ALA A 58 5.47 -4.57 -10.44
C ALA A 58 4.53 -5.32 -11.39
N ALA A 59 5.05 -5.85 -12.50
CA ALA A 59 4.33 -6.67 -13.46
C ALA A 59 3.91 -8.02 -12.86
N ASP A 60 4.81 -8.71 -12.15
CA ASP A 60 4.50 -9.95 -11.42
C ASP A 60 3.40 -9.75 -10.38
N LEU A 61 3.48 -8.63 -9.65
CA LEU A 61 2.48 -8.23 -8.65
C LEU A 61 1.17 -7.70 -9.27
N GLN A 62 1.03 -7.66 -10.60
CA GLN A 62 -0.13 -7.11 -11.29
C GLN A 62 -0.50 -5.69 -10.81
N ASN A 63 0.52 -4.89 -10.48
CA ASN A 63 0.38 -3.56 -9.89
C ASN A 63 -0.45 -3.53 -8.58
N LYS A 64 -0.51 -4.64 -7.82
CA LYS A 64 -1.21 -4.70 -6.54
C LYS A 64 -0.41 -5.51 -5.53
N THR A 65 -0.22 -4.96 -4.34
CA THR A 65 0.53 -5.68 -3.31
C THR A 65 0.01 -5.34 -1.92
N VAL A 66 0.20 -6.26 -0.98
CA VAL A 66 -0.15 -6.06 0.42
C VAL A 66 1.10 -5.60 1.15
N VAL A 67 1.04 -4.40 1.74
CA VAL A 67 2.17 -3.82 2.47
C VAL A 67 1.77 -3.56 3.91
N GLY A 68 2.65 -3.95 4.84
CA GLY A 68 2.47 -3.65 6.26
C GLY A 68 2.55 -2.16 6.53
N PHE A 69 1.69 -1.62 7.41
CA PHE A 69 1.65 -0.18 7.71
C PHE A 69 3.00 0.38 8.18
N LYS A 70 3.85 -0.45 8.80
CA LYS A 70 5.22 -0.09 9.20
C LYS A 70 6.10 0.41 8.06
N HIS A 71 5.81 0.01 6.81
CA HIS A 71 6.57 0.38 5.61
C HIS A 71 5.84 1.40 4.73
N ILE A 72 4.59 1.71 5.08
CA ILE A 72 3.78 2.69 4.36
C ILE A 72 4.06 4.07 4.95
N ARG A 73 4.35 5.05 4.09
CA ARG A 73 4.38 6.45 4.48
C ARG A 73 3.20 7.20 3.87
N PRO A 74 2.38 7.89 4.67
CA PRO A 74 1.34 8.75 4.15
C PRO A 74 1.98 9.92 3.41
N VAL A 75 1.49 10.20 2.20
CA VAL A 75 1.91 11.39 1.45
C VAL A 75 1.01 12.52 1.95
N LYS A 76 1.32 13.10 3.13
CA LYS A 76 0.56 14.22 3.66
C LYS A 76 0.40 15.29 2.57
N LYS A 77 -0.84 15.63 2.26
CA LYS A 77 -1.17 16.94 1.69
C LYS A 77 -1.11 17.92 2.87
N ASP A 78 -0.02 18.65 2.97
CA ASP A 78 0.00 19.93 3.67
C ASP A 78 -1.03 20.88 3.05
#